data_AF-A0A139WLJ5-F1
#
_entry.id   AF-A0A139WLJ5-F1
#
_cell.length_a   1.000
_cell.length_b   1.000
_cell.length_c   1.000
_cell.angle_alpha   90.00
_cell.angle_beta   90.00
_cell.angle_gamma   90.00
#
_symmetry.space_group_name_H-M   'P 1'
#
loop_
_entity.id
_entity.type
_entity.pdbx_description
1 polymer ?
#
loop_
_entity_poly.entity_id
_entity_poly.type
_entity_poly.pdbx_seq_one_letter_code
_entity_poly.pdbx_strand_id
1 'polypeptide(L)' 'MSLAHGKQEITDPVEEMLKKTGCINHHYKVQECIAETQDWRKCQRQVSDFRKCMSEYEHKRKQGLVT' A
#
# COMPACT_ATOMS: atom_id res chain seq x y z
N MET A 1 -4.58 27.45 11.80
CA MET A 1 -4.92 26.16 11.16
C MET A 1 -3.72 25.78 10.31
N SER A 2 -2.95 24.79 10.74
CA SER A 2 -1.60 24.51 10.26
C SER A 2 -1.59 24.06 8.80
N LEU A 3 -1.20 24.99 7.92
CA LEU A 3 -0.74 24.72 6.57
C LEU A 3 0.68 24.15 6.66
N ALA A 4 0.77 22.83 6.70
CA ALA A 4 2.03 22.12 6.48
C ALA A 4 1.77 20.87 5.60
N HIS A 5 1.14 21.08 4.44
CA HIS A 5 1.35 20.19 3.31
C HIS A 5 2.33 20.90 2.38
N GLY A 6 3.61 20.81 2.74
CA GLY A 6 4.71 21.23 1.89
C GLY A 6 4.67 20.40 0.62
N LYS A 7 4.28 21.04 -0.48
CA LYS A 7 4.37 20.50 -1.83
C LYS A 7 5.83 20.52 -2.26
N GLN A 8 6.65 19.66 -1.66
CA GLN A 8 7.80 19.14 -2.38
C GLN A 8 7.23 18.10 -3.35
N GLU A 9 7.65 18.12 -4.61
CA GLU A 9 7.40 17.05 -5.57
C GLU A 9 8.24 15.81 -5.18
N ILE A 10 8.09 15.38 -3.93
CA ILE A 10 8.63 14.16 -3.37
C ILE A 10 7.51 13.15 -3.49
N THR A 11 7.67 12.18 -4.38
CA THR A 11 6.83 10.98 -4.37
C THR A 11 6.82 10.43 -2.95
N ASP A 12 5.62 10.10 -2.43
CA ASP A 12 5.49 9.60 -1.06
C ASP A 12 6.40 8.36 -0.91
N PRO A 13 7.34 8.35 0.04
CA PRO A 13 8.29 7.24 0.20
C PRO A 13 7.60 5.87 0.37
N VAL A 14 6.41 5.84 0.94
CA VAL A 14 5.57 4.63 1.06
C VAL A 14 5.06 4.22 -0.31
N GLU A 15 4.58 5.15 -1.12
CA GLU A 15 4.10 4.87 -2.47
C GLU A 15 5.23 4.32 -3.36
N GLU A 16 6.43 4.90 -3.29
CA GLU A 16 7.61 4.38 -4.00
C GLU A 16 7.96 2.95 -3.56
N MET A 17 7.94 2.70 -2.26
CA MET A 17 8.19 1.37 -1.71
C MET A 17 7.14 0.37 -2.23
N LEU A 18 5.86 0.74 -2.23
CA LEU A 18 4.77 -0.12 -2.70
C LEU A 18 4.82 -0.38 -4.20
N LYS A 19 5.33 0.57 -4.99
CA LYS A 19 5.64 0.35 -6.42
C LYS A 19 6.75 -0.68 -6.58
N LYS A 20 7.83 -0.60 -5.79
CA LYS A 20 8.94 -1.58 -5.80
C LYS A 20 8.49 -2.98 -5.39
N THR A 21 7.54 -3.11 -4.46
CA THR A 21 7.02 -4.43 -4.07
C THR A 21 6.03 -5.02 -5.09
N GLY A 22 5.52 -4.22 -6.02
CA GLY A 22 4.44 -4.60 -6.93
C GLY A 22 3.05 -4.67 -6.27
N CYS A 23 2.94 -4.30 -4.99
CA CYS A 23 1.67 -4.38 -4.24
C CYS A 23 0.86 -3.08 -4.26
N ILE A 24 1.30 -2.06 -5.01
CA ILE A 24 0.65 -0.75 -5.11
C ILE A 24 -0.84 -0.83 -5.52
N ASN A 25 -1.20 -1.72 -6.45
CA ASN A 25 -2.60 -1.87 -6.89
C ASN A 25 -3.51 -2.41 -5.78
N HIS A 26 -2.99 -3.27 -4.91
CA HIS A 26 -3.74 -3.77 -3.75
C HIS A 26 -3.91 -2.67 -2.71
N HIS A 27 -2.91 -1.80 -2.54
CA HIS A 27 -3.03 -0.62 -1.67
C HIS A 27 -4.15 0.32 -2.16
N TYR A 28 -4.21 0.64 -3.45
CA TYR A 28 -5.27 1.50 -4.00
C TYR A 28 -6.66 0.90 -3.80
N LYS A 29 -6.84 -0.42 -3.96
CA LYS A 29 -8.11 -1.10 -3.66
C LYS A 29 -8.55 -0.96 -2.21
N VAL A 30 -7.60 -0.94 -1.27
CA VAL A 30 -7.91 -0.67 0.15
C VAL A 30 -8.35 0.78 0.33
N GLN A 31 -7.63 1.74 -0.27
CA GLN A 31 -8.00 3.15 -0.21
C GLN A 31 -9.39 3.42 -0.81
N GLU A 32 -9.68 2.83 -1.97
CA GLU A 32 -10.98 2.91 -2.64
C GLU A 32 -12.10 2.37 -1.73
N CYS A 33 -11.93 1.17 -1.17
CA CYS A 33 -12.92 0.61 -0.25
C CYS A 33 -13.13 1.50 1.00
N ILE A 34 -12.06 2.05 1.58
CA ILE A 34 -12.18 2.95 2.74
C ILE A 34 -12.88 4.25 2.34
N ALA A 35 -12.60 4.79 1.15
CA ALA A 35 -13.25 5.99 0.63
C ALA A 35 -14.76 5.77 0.41
N GLU A 36 -15.14 4.62 -0.15
CA GLU A 36 -16.54 4.27 -0.39
C GLU A 36 -17.31 3.95 0.90
N THR A 37 -16.72 3.17 1.79
CA THR A 37 -17.40 2.66 3.00
C THR A 37 -17.27 3.56 4.21
N GLN A 38 -16.26 4.45 4.21
CA GLN A 38 -15.79 5.24 5.35
C GLN A 38 -15.49 4.41 6.62
N ASP A 39 -15.36 3.08 6.47
CA ASP A 39 -15.11 2.16 7.57
C ASP A 39 -14.15 1.06 7.13
N TRP A 40 -12.89 1.20 7.52
CA TRP A 40 -11.84 0.23 7.20
C TRP A 40 -12.15 -1.18 7.70
N ARG A 41 -13.00 -1.33 8.73
CA ARG A 41 -13.39 -2.66 9.23
C ARG A 41 -14.20 -3.43 8.20
N LYS A 42 -14.89 -2.77 7.27
CA LYS A 42 -15.63 -3.42 6.17
C LYS A 42 -14.73 -3.86 5.01
N CYS A 43 -13.49 -3.37 4.98
CA CYS A 43 -12.52 -3.63 3.91
C CYS A 43 -11.58 -4.82 4.18
N GLN A 44 -11.97 -5.77 5.05
CA GLN A 44 -11.11 -6.89 5.44
C GLN A 44 -10.62 -7.71 4.24
N ARG A 45 -11.44 -7.84 3.19
CA ARG A 45 -11.06 -8.57 1.97
C ARG A 45 -9.88 -7.89 1.27
N GLN A 46 -10.00 -6.60 1.00
CA GLN A 46 -8.97 -5.80 0.34
C GLN A 46 -7.69 -5.76 1.18
N VAL A 47 -7.82 -5.60 2.51
CA VAL A 47 -6.69 -5.62 3.44
C VAL A 47 -5.99 -6.98 3.48
N SER A 48 -6.76 -8.09 3.46
CA SER A 48 -6.21 -9.44 3.40
C SER A 48 -5.42 -9.68 2.11
N ASP A 49 -5.95 -9.26 0.96
CA ASP A 49 -5.28 -9.40 -0.32
C ASP A 49 -3.99 -8.57 -0.39
N PHE A 50 -4.02 -7.35 0.14
CA PHE A 50 -2.82 -6.53 0.27
C PHE A 50 -1.76 -7.19 1.16
N ARG A 51 -2.17 -7.75 2.31
CA ARG A 51 -1.27 -8.48 3.22
C ARG A 51 -0.65 -9.71 2.56
N LYS A 52 -1.42 -10.47 1.77
CA LYS A 52 -0.91 -11.63 1.03
C LYS A 52 0.19 -11.21 0.05
N CYS A 53 -0.05 -10.17 -0.75
CA CYS A 53 0.94 -9.64 -1.68
C CYS A 53 2.25 -9.27 -0.98
N MET A 54 2.16 -8.51 0.13
CA MET A 54 3.34 -8.12 0.90
C MET A 54 4.05 -9.34 1.52
N SER A 55 3.30 -10.33 1.99
CA SER A 55 3.89 -11.57 2.55
C SER A 55 4.63 -12.36 1.47
N GLU A 56 4.08 -12.47 0.27
CA GLU A 56 4.75 -13.11 -0.87
C GLU A 56 6.03 -12.38 -1.26
N TYR A 57 6.00 -11.05 -1.31
CA TYR A 57 7.19 -10.23 -1.54
C TYR A 57 8.28 -10.50 -0.48
N GLU A 58 7.90 -10.53 0.79
CA GLU A 58 8.80 -10.85 1.90
C GLU A 58 9.41 -12.26 1.79
N HIS A 59 8.61 -13.25 1.37
CA HIS A 59 9.11 -14.61 1.10
C HIS A 59 10.09 -14.63 -0.07
N LYS A 60 9.77 -13.97 -1.18
CA LYS A 60 10.67 -13.87 -2.33
C LYS A 60 11.97 -13.15 -1.97
N ARG A 61 11.90 -12.10 -1.14
CA ARG A 61 13.08 -11.35 -0.68
C ARG A 61 14.01 -12.21 0.16
N LYS A 62 13.46 -13.01 1.08
CA LYS A 62 14.23 -13.96 1.90
C LYS A 62 14.89 -15.07 1.05
N GLN A 63 14.28 -15.42 -0.09
CA GLN A 63 14.80 -16.41 -1.03
C GLN A 63 15.78 -15.81 -2.05
N GLY A 64 16.04 -14.49 -2.02
CA GLY A 64 16.90 -13.81 -3.00
C GLY A 64 16.29 -13.69 -4.41
N LEU A 65 14.97 -13.86 -4.53
CA LEU A 65 14.24 -13.83 -5.80
C LEU A 65 13.74 -12.43 -6.18
N VAL A 66 13.96 -11.43 -5.32
CA VAL A 66 13.71 -10.02 -5.60
C VAL A 66 14.95 -9.22 -5.16
N THR A 67 15.45 -8.40 -6.07
CA THR A 67 16.63 -7.52 -5.95
C THR A 67 16.25 -6.08 -5.68
#